data_AF-A0A9P9XMQ8-F1
#
_entry.id   AF-A0A9P9XMQ8-F1
#
_cell.length_a   1.000
_cell.length_b   1.000
_cell.length_c   1.000
_cell.angle_alpha   90.00
_cell.angle_beta   90.00
_cell.angle_gamma   90.00
#
_symmetry.space_group_name_H-M   'P 1'
#
loop_
_entity.id
_entity.type
_entity.pdbx_description
1 polymer ?
#
loop_
_entity_poly.entity_id
_entity_poly.type
_entity_poly.pdbx_seq_one_letter_code
_entity_poly.pdbx_strand_id
1 'polypeptide(L)'
;MAEPAPPIYVQASRFVLDVANGRHALSKAIPPVLLALDAVLCGLIIWKIPYTEIDWVAYMEQVSQYVSGERDYTKIKGGTGPLVYPAAHVYTYTGLYYLTDEGKDIFLAQQLFAILYLATLAAVMACYWQAKLTILSRHQVPPYIFPLLILSKRLHSVFVLRCFNDCFATLFLWLAIFFFQKRLWTPGAILYSWGLGIKMSLLLVLPAVGIVLFLGRGFGGSLRAAWLMAQVQIVIGIPFVSNNAKGYLGRAFELSRQFFFKWTVNWRFVGEETFLSKPFSIALLGLHATALLVFALTRWLTPTQRPLSSLLPAMLRGKSPFSALEEAQVASRVTPRYILTTILSANVMGLLFARSLHYQFYAYLAWSTPYLLWRSGLPFYVVYILWAAQEWAWNVYPSTDLSSEVVVGVMAVTVAATWLGTADEGAPAEKPESKKR
;
A
#
# COMPACT_ATOMS: atom_id res chain seq x y z
N MET A 1 0.60 2.39 56.65
CA MET A 1 -0.80 2.57 56.20
C MET A 1 -0.82 2.35 54.70
N ALA A 2 -1.68 1.49 54.17
CA ALA A 2 -1.84 1.35 52.73
C ALA A 2 -2.45 2.64 52.17
N GLU A 3 -1.93 3.15 51.05
CA GLU A 3 -2.54 4.29 50.37
C GLU A 3 -4.00 3.98 50.02
N PRO A 4 -4.94 4.93 50.22
CA PRO A 4 -6.32 4.74 49.83
C PRO A 4 -6.40 4.51 48.31
N ALA A 5 -7.26 3.57 47.90
CA ALA A 5 -7.46 3.26 46.50
C ALA A 5 -7.86 4.54 45.73
N PRO A 6 -7.29 4.78 44.53
CA PRO A 6 -7.63 5.96 43.74
C PRO A 6 -9.12 5.98 43.38
N PRO A 7 -9.74 7.16 43.19
CA PRO A 7 -11.14 7.26 42.81
C PRO A 7 -11.50 6.43 41.56
N ILE A 8 -12.76 5.96 41.47
CA ILE A 8 -13.23 5.07 40.39
C ILE A 8 -12.97 5.67 39.00
N TYR A 9 -13.17 6.98 38.80
CA TYR A 9 -12.92 7.63 37.51
C TYR A 9 -11.42 7.62 37.12
N VAL A 10 -10.51 7.65 38.11
CA VAL A 10 -9.07 7.52 37.89
C VAL A 10 -8.72 6.08 37.51
N GLN A 11 -9.34 5.10 38.15
CA GLN A 11 -9.16 3.68 37.78
C GLN A 11 -9.68 3.41 36.36
N ALA A 12 -10.88 3.90 36.03
CA ALA A 12 -11.49 3.74 34.72
C ALA A 12 -10.65 4.42 33.61
N SER A 13 -10.19 5.65 33.82
CA SER A 13 -9.32 6.35 32.86
C SER A 13 -7.98 5.64 32.68
N ARG A 14 -7.34 5.16 33.75
CA ARG A 14 -6.11 4.35 33.66
C ARG A 14 -6.35 3.07 32.86
N PHE A 15 -7.45 2.37 33.13
CA PHE A 15 -7.82 1.17 32.40
C PHE A 15 -8.01 1.43 30.89
N VAL A 16 -8.77 2.47 30.53
CA VAL A 16 -8.98 2.86 29.13
C VAL A 16 -7.65 3.20 28.46
N LEU A 17 -6.79 3.98 29.12
CA LEU A 17 -5.46 4.31 28.61
C LEU A 17 -4.57 3.07 28.45
N ASP A 18 -4.63 2.12 29.38
CA ASP A 18 -3.86 0.89 29.30
C ASP A 18 -4.31 -0.01 28.15
N VAL A 19 -5.62 -0.10 27.90
CA VAL A 19 -6.17 -0.79 26.73
C VAL A 19 -5.79 -0.07 25.43
N ALA A 20 -5.95 1.25 25.38
CA ALA A 20 -5.66 2.06 24.19
C ALA A 20 -4.17 2.05 23.81
N ASN A 21 -3.27 1.94 24.80
CA ASN A 21 -1.82 1.91 24.59
C ASN A 21 -1.22 0.50 24.49
N GLY A 22 -2.03 -0.56 24.54
CA GLY A 22 -1.51 -1.93 24.40
C GLY A 22 -0.91 -2.50 25.69
N ARG A 23 -1.11 -1.85 26.83
CA ARG A 23 -0.60 -2.26 28.16
C ARG A 23 -1.53 -3.25 28.87
N HIS A 24 -2.76 -3.44 28.38
CA HIS A 24 -3.72 -4.39 28.93
C HIS A 24 -3.99 -5.58 27.98
N ALA A 25 -4.36 -6.76 28.51
CA ALA A 25 -4.63 -7.96 27.70
C ALA A 25 -5.77 -7.77 26.68
N LEU A 26 -6.80 -6.99 27.04
CA LEU A 26 -7.94 -6.68 26.18
C LEU A 26 -7.57 -5.87 24.93
N SER A 27 -6.38 -5.27 24.88
CA SER A 27 -5.87 -4.59 23.69
C SER A 27 -5.85 -5.50 22.46
N LYS A 28 -5.66 -6.82 22.66
CA LYS A 28 -5.68 -7.83 21.60
C LYS A 28 -7.06 -8.03 20.97
N ALA A 29 -8.13 -7.65 21.66
CA ALA A 29 -9.49 -7.74 21.15
C ALA A 29 -9.86 -6.55 20.25
N ILE A 30 -9.09 -5.45 20.26
CA ILE A 30 -9.40 -4.25 19.46
C ILE A 30 -9.47 -4.58 17.96
N PRO A 31 -8.45 -5.19 17.32
CA PRO A 31 -8.53 -5.48 15.89
C PRO A 31 -9.73 -6.35 15.48
N PRO A 32 -10.00 -7.52 16.10
CA PRO A 32 -11.14 -8.35 15.71
C PRO A 32 -12.50 -7.69 16.00
N VAL A 33 -12.62 -6.90 17.09
CA VAL A 33 -13.85 -6.14 17.37
C VAL A 33 -14.08 -5.07 16.32
N LEU A 34 -13.05 -4.30 15.95
CA LEU A 34 -13.17 -3.29 14.89
C LEU A 34 -13.52 -3.94 13.55
N LEU A 35 -12.91 -5.08 13.21
CA LEU A 35 -13.24 -5.81 11.99
C LEU A 35 -14.71 -6.27 11.97
N ALA A 36 -15.23 -6.75 13.10
CA ALA A 36 -16.64 -7.15 13.22
C ALA A 36 -17.59 -5.95 13.12
N LEU A 37 -17.25 -4.82 13.76
CA LEU A 37 -18.01 -3.57 13.64
C LEU A 37 -18.06 -3.09 12.18
N ASP A 38 -16.93 -3.18 11.48
CA ASP A 38 -16.84 -2.75 10.08
C ASP A 38 -17.56 -3.70 9.12
N ALA A 39 -17.63 -4.99 9.46
CA ALA A 39 -18.46 -5.95 8.73
C ALA A 39 -19.95 -5.59 8.82
N VAL A 40 -20.42 -5.19 10.02
CA VAL A 40 -21.77 -4.66 10.20
C VAL A 40 -21.96 -3.37 9.40
N LEU A 41 -20.99 -2.44 9.45
CA LEU A 41 -21.04 -1.21 8.66
C LEU A 41 -21.13 -1.49 7.15
N CYS A 42 -20.32 -2.42 6.63
CA CYS A 42 -20.39 -2.84 5.23
C CYS A 42 -21.79 -3.38 4.88
N GLY A 43 -22.37 -4.23 5.73
CA GLY A 43 -23.75 -4.70 5.55
C GLY A 43 -24.78 -3.57 5.54
N LEU A 44 -24.66 -2.60 6.45
CA LEU A 44 -25.51 -1.41 6.49
C LEU A 44 -25.34 -0.53 5.25
N ILE A 45 -24.11 -0.37 4.74
CA ILE A 45 -23.83 0.39 3.51
C ILE A 45 -24.50 -0.27 2.31
N ILE A 46 -24.34 -1.59 2.13
CA ILE A 46 -25.00 -2.34 1.05
C ILE A 46 -26.52 -2.20 1.16
N TRP A 47 -27.07 -2.26 2.37
CA TRP A 47 -28.51 -2.16 2.58
C TRP A 47 -29.07 -0.76 2.35
N LYS A 48 -28.34 0.30 2.72
CA LYS A 48 -28.88 1.68 2.78
C LYS A 48 -28.39 2.61 1.69
N ILE A 49 -27.26 2.33 1.05
CA ILE A 49 -26.63 3.25 0.11
C ILE A 49 -26.64 2.62 -1.29
N PRO A 50 -27.25 3.30 -2.29
CA PRO A 50 -27.27 2.80 -3.65
C PRO A 50 -25.86 2.59 -4.24
N TYR A 51 -25.71 1.52 -5.00
CA TYR A 51 -24.56 1.30 -5.86
C TYR A 51 -24.35 2.49 -6.81
N THR A 52 -23.10 2.86 -7.09
CA THR A 52 -22.74 3.92 -8.03
C THR A 52 -21.82 3.36 -9.11
N GLU A 53 -22.37 3.19 -10.31
CA GLU A 53 -21.60 2.74 -11.47
C GLU A 53 -20.53 3.75 -11.86
N ILE A 54 -19.31 3.27 -12.09
CA ILE A 54 -18.22 4.05 -12.71
C ILE A 54 -17.49 3.20 -13.74
N ASP A 55 -16.95 2.06 -13.31
CA ASP A 55 -16.11 1.21 -14.17
C ASP A 55 -16.53 -0.27 -14.19
N TRP A 56 -17.46 -0.72 -13.34
CA TRP A 56 -17.82 -2.14 -13.23
C TRP A 56 -18.36 -2.68 -14.54
N VAL A 57 -19.31 -1.97 -15.16
CA VAL A 57 -19.86 -2.35 -16.47
C VAL A 57 -18.75 -2.41 -17.52
N ALA A 58 -17.86 -1.42 -17.54
CA ALA A 58 -16.73 -1.41 -18.48
C ALA A 58 -15.77 -2.60 -18.26
N TYR A 59 -15.54 -3.02 -17.00
CA TYR A 59 -14.75 -4.21 -16.71
C TYR A 59 -15.45 -5.48 -17.25
N MET A 60 -16.77 -5.60 -17.07
CA MET A 60 -17.54 -6.75 -17.56
C MET A 60 -17.57 -6.81 -19.10
N GLU A 61 -17.70 -5.67 -19.77
CA GLU A 61 -17.62 -5.58 -21.24
C GLU A 61 -16.24 -5.98 -21.78
N GLN A 62 -15.15 -5.56 -21.10
CA GLN A 62 -13.79 -5.96 -21.47
C GLN A 62 -13.59 -7.46 -21.28
N VAL A 63 -14.11 -8.02 -20.19
CA VAL A 63 -14.03 -9.46 -19.90
C VAL A 63 -14.90 -10.27 -20.86
N SER A 64 -16.09 -9.82 -21.25
CA SER A 64 -16.95 -10.55 -22.19
C SER A 64 -16.29 -10.72 -23.56
N GLN A 65 -15.53 -9.72 -24.03
CA GLN A 65 -14.70 -9.81 -25.23
C GLN A 65 -13.60 -10.87 -25.07
N TYR A 66 -12.92 -10.88 -23.92
CA TYR A 66 -11.93 -11.91 -23.61
C TYR A 66 -12.55 -13.32 -23.58
N VAL A 67 -13.69 -13.49 -22.90
CA VAL A 67 -14.44 -14.76 -22.84
C VAL A 67 -14.85 -15.21 -24.25
N SER A 68 -15.21 -14.26 -25.13
CA SER A 68 -15.55 -14.52 -26.53
C SER A 68 -14.36 -14.86 -27.43
N GLY A 69 -13.13 -14.91 -26.89
CA GLY A 69 -11.93 -15.35 -27.60
C GLY A 69 -10.96 -14.24 -28.00
N GLU A 70 -11.25 -12.97 -27.70
CA GLU A 70 -10.32 -11.87 -28.01
C GLU A 70 -9.06 -11.96 -27.12
N ARG A 71 -7.89 -11.79 -27.72
CA ARG A 71 -6.57 -11.83 -27.06
C ARG A 71 -5.70 -10.63 -27.42
N ASP A 72 -6.10 -9.82 -28.38
CA ASP A 72 -5.44 -8.57 -28.74
C ASP A 72 -5.93 -7.43 -27.83
N TYR A 73 -5.08 -7.01 -26.89
CA TYR A 73 -5.36 -5.90 -25.97
C TYR A 73 -5.72 -4.59 -26.68
N THR A 74 -5.30 -4.41 -27.93
CA THR A 74 -5.65 -3.18 -28.69
C THR A 74 -7.12 -3.13 -29.09
N LYS A 75 -7.80 -4.28 -29.09
CA LYS A 75 -9.22 -4.43 -29.47
C LYS A 75 -10.16 -4.47 -28.26
N ILE A 76 -9.66 -4.90 -27.09
CA ILE A 76 -10.46 -5.01 -25.86
C ILE A 76 -10.74 -3.62 -25.27
N LYS A 77 -12.02 -3.24 -25.18
CA LYS A 77 -12.47 -1.93 -24.66
C LYS A 77 -13.86 -2.01 -24.03
N GLY A 78 -14.15 -1.15 -23.06
CA GLY A 78 -15.48 -0.95 -22.50
C GLY A 78 -15.94 0.50 -22.66
N GLY A 79 -17.09 0.85 -22.09
CA GLY A 79 -17.67 2.19 -22.13
C GLY A 79 -16.75 3.29 -21.60
N THR A 80 -15.83 2.96 -20.68
CA THR A 80 -14.83 3.90 -20.12
C THR A 80 -13.48 3.90 -20.85
N GLY A 81 -13.36 3.14 -21.94
CA GLY A 81 -12.19 3.14 -22.83
C GLY A 81 -11.49 1.78 -22.93
N PRO A 82 -10.25 1.75 -23.45
CA PRO A 82 -9.50 0.51 -23.68
C PRO A 82 -9.14 -0.18 -22.37
N LEU A 83 -8.94 -1.50 -22.42
CA LEU A 83 -8.31 -2.25 -21.34
C LEU A 83 -6.86 -1.78 -21.19
N VAL A 84 -6.52 -1.27 -20.01
CA VAL A 84 -5.18 -0.77 -19.65
C VAL A 84 -4.61 -1.43 -18.40
N TYR A 85 -5.22 -2.55 -17.97
CA TYR A 85 -4.77 -3.31 -16.82
C TYR A 85 -4.02 -4.56 -17.29
N PRO A 86 -2.98 -5.03 -16.58
CA PRO A 86 -2.28 -6.23 -16.98
C PRO A 86 -3.12 -7.50 -16.80
N ALA A 87 -2.58 -8.64 -17.25
CA ALA A 87 -3.33 -9.89 -17.41
C ALA A 87 -4.08 -10.40 -16.18
N ALA A 88 -3.55 -10.22 -14.96
CA ALA A 88 -4.23 -10.73 -13.77
C ALA A 88 -5.54 -10.01 -13.48
N HIS A 89 -5.74 -8.77 -13.96
CA HIS A 89 -7.05 -8.11 -13.96
C HIS A 89 -8.07 -8.93 -14.74
N VAL A 90 -7.73 -9.32 -15.98
CA VAL A 90 -8.61 -10.09 -16.86
C VAL A 90 -9.01 -11.41 -16.19
N TYR A 91 -8.06 -12.14 -15.60
CA TYR A 91 -8.35 -13.39 -14.91
C TYR A 91 -9.20 -13.21 -13.65
N THR A 92 -8.89 -12.21 -12.85
CA THR A 92 -9.65 -11.89 -11.62
C THR A 92 -11.10 -11.55 -11.97
N TYR A 93 -11.29 -10.67 -12.95
CA TYR A 93 -12.62 -10.23 -13.36
C TYR A 93 -13.36 -11.26 -14.23
N THR A 94 -12.67 -12.21 -14.87
CA THR A 94 -13.33 -13.40 -15.47
C THR A 94 -14.00 -14.26 -14.41
N GLY A 95 -13.36 -14.45 -13.25
CA GLY A 95 -13.99 -15.14 -12.12
C GLY A 95 -15.25 -14.40 -11.63
N LEU A 96 -15.15 -13.08 -11.47
CA LEU A 96 -16.28 -12.24 -11.07
C LEU A 96 -17.41 -12.25 -12.10
N TYR A 97 -17.09 -12.18 -13.39
CA TYR A 97 -18.05 -12.24 -14.49
C TYR A 97 -18.94 -13.47 -14.37
N TYR A 98 -18.37 -14.67 -14.19
CA TYR A 98 -19.17 -15.89 -14.05
C TYR A 98 -19.92 -15.98 -12.72
N LEU A 99 -19.36 -15.45 -11.62
CA LEU A 99 -20.02 -15.47 -10.32
C LEU A 99 -21.24 -14.55 -10.26
N THR A 100 -21.25 -13.46 -11.02
CA THR A 100 -22.22 -12.35 -10.88
C THR A 100 -23.20 -12.27 -12.05
N ASP A 101 -23.52 -13.40 -12.69
CA ASP A 101 -24.36 -13.44 -13.89
C ASP A 101 -23.90 -12.43 -14.96
N GLU A 102 -22.64 -12.56 -15.36
CA GLU A 102 -21.99 -11.69 -16.36
C GLU A 102 -21.87 -10.22 -15.90
N GLY A 103 -21.91 -10.00 -14.58
CA GLY A 103 -21.87 -8.67 -13.97
C GLY A 103 -23.22 -8.03 -13.69
N LYS A 104 -24.34 -8.72 -13.96
CA LYS A 104 -25.71 -8.21 -13.73
C LYS A 104 -26.13 -8.30 -12.26
N ASP A 105 -25.62 -9.28 -11.52
CA ASP A 105 -25.86 -9.39 -10.08
C ASP A 105 -24.95 -8.43 -9.29
N ILE A 106 -25.34 -7.16 -9.28
CA ILE A 106 -24.65 -6.10 -8.56
C ILE A 106 -24.67 -6.35 -7.04
N PHE A 107 -25.75 -6.91 -6.51
CA PHE A 107 -25.86 -7.17 -5.08
C PHE A 107 -24.79 -8.17 -4.62
N LEU A 108 -24.63 -9.27 -5.36
CA LEU A 108 -23.55 -10.22 -5.12
C LEU A 108 -22.17 -9.58 -5.33
N ALA A 109 -22.00 -8.74 -6.36
CA ALA A 109 -20.74 -8.01 -6.55
C ALA A 109 -20.39 -7.16 -5.31
N GLN A 110 -21.34 -6.41 -4.76
CA GLN A 110 -21.11 -5.61 -3.55
C GLN A 110 -20.76 -6.48 -2.33
N GLN A 111 -21.38 -7.65 -2.18
CA GLN A 111 -21.04 -8.61 -1.12
C GLN A 111 -19.60 -9.15 -1.28
N LEU A 112 -19.21 -9.52 -2.49
CA LEU A 112 -17.85 -9.97 -2.79
C LEU A 112 -16.82 -8.87 -2.51
N PHE A 113 -17.12 -7.61 -2.85
CA PHE A 113 -16.25 -6.47 -2.56
C PHE A 113 -16.23 -6.09 -1.07
N ALA A 114 -17.30 -6.33 -0.32
CA ALA A 114 -17.28 -6.20 1.14
C ALA A 114 -16.40 -7.28 1.78
N ILE A 115 -16.46 -8.53 1.32
CA ILE A 115 -15.55 -9.60 1.76
C ILE A 115 -14.10 -9.22 1.43
N LEU A 116 -13.84 -8.72 0.21
CA LEU A 116 -12.54 -8.23 -0.22
C LEU A 116 -12.03 -7.09 0.68
N TYR A 117 -12.90 -6.14 1.03
CA TYR A 117 -12.59 -5.04 1.94
C TYR A 117 -12.17 -5.57 3.31
N LEU A 118 -12.98 -6.43 3.92
CA LEU A 118 -12.71 -7.00 5.25
C LEU A 118 -11.46 -7.88 5.26
N ALA A 119 -11.22 -8.67 4.21
CA ALA A 119 -9.99 -9.44 4.05
C ALA A 119 -8.76 -8.54 3.96
N THR A 120 -8.87 -7.44 3.21
CA THR A 120 -7.79 -6.45 3.11
C THR A 120 -7.54 -5.75 4.43
N LEU A 121 -8.60 -5.31 5.12
CA LEU A 121 -8.53 -4.68 6.43
C LEU A 121 -7.90 -5.62 7.47
N ALA A 122 -8.26 -6.92 7.45
CA ALA A 122 -7.65 -7.92 8.32
C ALA A 122 -6.14 -8.05 8.04
N ALA A 123 -5.72 -8.06 6.77
CA ALA A 123 -4.31 -8.06 6.40
C ALA A 123 -3.58 -6.77 6.86
N VAL A 124 -4.21 -5.61 6.73
CA VAL A 124 -3.69 -4.31 7.22
C VAL A 124 -3.50 -4.35 8.73
N MET A 125 -4.55 -4.73 9.48
CA MET A 125 -4.49 -4.84 10.94
C MET A 125 -3.43 -5.85 11.39
N ALA A 126 -3.30 -6.97 10.68
CA ALA A 126 -2.23 -7.93 10.93
C ALA A 126 -0.85 -7.30 10.69
N CYS A 127 -0.65 -6.56 9.60
CA CYS A 127 0.61 -5.88 9.32
C CYS A 127 0.98 -4.86 10.41
N TYR A 128 0.01 -4.07 10.86
CA TYR A 128 0.18 -3.11 11.96
C TYR A 128 0.56 -3.82 13.27
N TRP A 129 -0.14 -4.92 13.58
CA TRP A 129 0.12 -5.70 14.79
C TRP A 129 1.50 -6.38 14.78
N GLN A 130 1.97 -6.82 13.59
CA GLN A 130 3.28 -7.43 13.42
C GLN A 130 4.43 -6.43 13.41
N ALA A 131 4.18 -5.13 13.17
CA ALA A 131 5.20 -4.07 13.02
C ALA A 131 5.91 -3.70 14.34
N LYS A 132 6.61 -4.67 14.92
CA LYS A 132 7.40 -4.54 16.15
C LYS A 132 8.83 -4.10 15.85
N LEU A 133 9.39 -3.29 16.75
CA LEU A 133 10.78 -2.81 16.66
C LEU A 133 11.79 -3.97 16.61
N THR A 134 11.63 -4.99 17.46
CA THR A 134 12.41 -6.22 17.44
C THR A 134 11.50 -7.42 17.72
N ILE A 135 11.98 -8.65 17.45
CA ILE A 135 11.22 -9.88 17.74
C ILE A 135 10.90 -10.03 19.25
N LEU A 136 11.72 -9.42 20.10
CA LEU A 136 11.58 -9.40 21.56
C LEU A 136 10.82 -8.18 22.08
N SER A 137 10.61 -7.15 21.24
CA SER A 137 9.99 -5.90 21.68
C SER A 137 8.48 -6.05 21.85
N ARG A 138 7.98 -5.51 22.96
CA ARG A 138 6.54 -5.31 23.19
C ARG A 138 6.00 -4.04 22.52
N HIS A 139 6.86 -3.18 21.98
CA HIS A 139 6.46 -1.97 21.25
C HIS A 139 5.99 -2.35 19.84
N GLN A 140 4.69 -2.57 19.73
CA GLN A 140 3.91 -2.68 18.49
C GLN A 140 3.14 -1.37 18.24
N VAL A 141 2.47 -1.25 17.09
CA VAL A 141 1.56 -0.12 16.84
C VAL A 141 0.51 -0.06 17.97
N PRO A 142 0.35 1.08 18.66
CA PRO A 142 -0.62 1.23 19.73
C PRO A 142 -2.04 0.98 19.23
N PRO A 143 -2.87 0.25 19.99
CA PRO A 143 -4.25 -0.04 19.63
C PRO A 143 -5.09 1.20 19.33
N TYR A 144 -4.80 2.36 19.93
CA TYR A 144 -5.50 3.61 19.61
C TYR A 144 -5.39 4.02 18.14
N ILE A 145 -4.39 3.56 17.39
CA ILE A 145 -4.29 3.85 15.94
C ILE A 145 -5.32 3.06 15.11
N PHE A 146 -5.73 1.87 15.57
CA PHE A 146 -6.57 0.94 14.79
C PHE A 146 -7.95 1.48 14.43
N PRO A 147 -8.65 2.28 15.28
CA PRO A 147 -9.88 2.96 14.88
C PRO A 147 -9.77 3.75 13.58
N LEU A 148 -8.62 4.39 13.29
CA LEU A 148 -8.42 5.14 12.04
C LEU A 148 -8.49 4.27 10.78
N LEU A 149 -8.39 2.94 10.91
CA LEU A 149 -8.41 2.00 9.78
C LEU A 149 -9.83 1.71 9.27
N ILE A 150 -10.86 1.98 10.08
CA ILE A 150 -12.26 1.69 9.73
C ILE A 150 -13.09 2.95 9.46
N LEU A 151 -12.58 4.13 9.80
CA LEU A 151 -13.35 5.38 9.77
C LEU A 151 -13.43 6.04 8.37
N SER A 152 -12.84 5.43 7.34
CA SER A 152 -12.81 6.04 6.02
C SER A 152 -14.11 5.83 5.24
N LYS A 153 -14.86 6.91 4.99
CA LYS A 153 -16.02 6.91 4.09
C LYS A 153 -15.58 6.62 2.66
N ARG A 154 -14.50 7.25 2.20
CA ARG A 154 -14.04 7.10 0.81
C ARG A 154 -13.65 5.67 0.51
N LEU A 155 -12.96 4.99 1.43
CA LEU A 155 -12.48 3.62 1.22
C LEU A 155 -13.62 2.62 1.11
N HIS A 156 -14.62 2.69 2.00
CA HIS A 156 -15.86 1.93 1.87
C HIS A 156 -16.53 2.15 0.51
N SER A 157 -16.57 3.40 0.07
CA SER A 157 -17.18 3.77 -1.20
C SER A 157 -16.39 3.30 -2.43
N VAL A 158 -15.06 3.11 -2.31
CA VAL A 158 -14.20 2.56 -3.38
C VAL A 158 -14.40 1.05 -3.51
N PHE A 159 -14.47 0.34 -2.40
CA PHE A 159 -14.68 -1.11 -2.38
C PHE A 159 -16.14 -1.46 -2.68
N VAL A 160 -17.05 -1.09 -1.78
CA VAL A 160 -18.41 -1.67 -1.70
C VAL A 160 -19.41 -1.00 -2.64
N LEU A 161 -19.20 0.27 -2.97
CA LEU A 161 -20.18 1.05 -3.78
C LEU A 161 -19.74 1.26 -5.23
N ARG A 162 -18.48 0.99 -5.56
CA ARG A 162 -17.92 1.20 -6.91
C ARG A 162 -17.25 -0.04 -7.50
N CYS A 163 -16.88 -1.02 -6.68
CA CYS A 163 -16.28 -2.28 -7.12
C CYS A 163 -15.01 -2.10 -7.98
N PHE A 164 -14.13 -1.17 -7.58
CA PHE A 164 -12.95 -0.81 -8.37
C PHE A 164 -11.86 -1.90 -8.37
N ASN A 165 -11.15 -2.02 -9.49
CA ASN A 165 -10.01 -2.94 -9.66
C ASN A 165 -8.89 -2.72 -8.61
N ASP A 166 -8.70 -1.47 -8.19
CA ASP A 166 -7.74 -1.06 -7.16
C ASP A 166 -7.84 -1.91 -5.89
N CYS A 167 -9.04 -2.34 -5.51
CA CYS A 167 -9.31 -3.11 -4.31
C CYS A 167 -8.52 -4.42 -4.26
N PHE A 168 -8.48 -5.15 -5.38
CA PHE A 168 -7.71 -6.39 -5.48
C PHE A 168 -6.21 -6.13 -5.45
N ALA A 169 -5.74 -5.16 -6.22
CA ALA A 169 -4.33 -4.78 -6.23
C ALA A 169 -3.84 -4.34 -4.83
N THR A 170 -4.66 -3.61 -4.08
CA THR A 170 -4.41 -3.25 -2.68
C THR A 170 -4.38 -4.48 -1.77
N LEU A 171 -5.31 -5.44 -1.88
CA LEU A 171 -5.25 -6.70 -1.13
C LEU A 171 -3.91 -7.40 -1.33
N PHE A 172 -3.51 -7.62 -2.59
CA PHE A 172 -2.27 -8.33 -2.90
C PHE A 172 -1.02 -7.58 -2.43
N LEU A 173 -1.02 -6.24 -2.43
CA LEU A 173 0.04 -5.44 -1.83
C LEU A 173 0.15 -5.71 -0.31
N TRP A 174 -0.96 -5.63 0.42
CA TRP A 174 -0.96 -5.86 1.87
C TRP A 174 -0.63 -7.30 2.26
N LEU A 175 -1.11 -8.29 1.49
CA LEU A 175 -0.70 -9.68 1.68
C LEU A 175 0.80 -9.86 1.43
N ALA A 176 1.36 -9.28 0.35
CA ALA A 176 2.79 -9.35 0.11
C ALA A 176 3.60 -8.78 1.28
N ILE A 177 3.21 -7.61 1.80
CA ILE A 177 3.82 -7.01 2.99
C ILE A 177 3.74 -7.97 4.19
N PHE A 178 2.55 -8.54 4.46
CA PHE A 178 2.36 -9.48 5.55
C PHE A 178 3.30 -10.70 5.45
N PHE A 179 3.39 -11.31 4.26
CA PHE A 179 4.27 -12.47 4.04
C PHE A 179 5.76 -12.09 4.13
N PHE A 180 6.15 -10.90 3.68
CA PHE A 180 7.51 -10.38 3.90
C PHE A 180 7.81 -10.18 5.38
N GLN A 181 6.88 -9.62 6.16
CA GLN A 181 7.02 -9.50 7.62
C GLN A 181 7.18 -10.86 8.31
N LYS A 182 6.59 -11.92 7.75
CA LYS A 182 6.76 -13.32 8.21
C LYS A 182 8.01 -14.01 7.66
N ARG A 183 8.86 -13.31 6.89
CA ARG A 183 10.03 -13.86 6.17
C ARG A 183 9.67 -14.97 5.18
N LEU A 184 8.41 -15.03 4.76
CA LEU A 184 7.92 -15.92 3.70
C LEU A 184 8.12 -15.21 2.36
N TRP A 185 9.39 -15.06 1.97
CA TRP A 185 9.81 -14.22 0.85
C TRP A 185 9.21 -14.65 -0.49
N THR A 186 9.19 -15.96 -0.77
CA THR A 186 8.69 -16.49 -2.04
C THR A 186 7.18 -16.26 -2.21
N PRO A 187 6.30 -16.65 -1.26
CA PRO A 187 4.89 -16.29 -1.33
C PRO A 187 4.66 -14.78 -1.44
N GLY A 188 5.39 -13.96 -0.65
CA GLY A 188 5.27 -12.50 -0.73
C GLY A 188 5.61 -11.94 -2.11
N ALA A 189 6.66 -12.47 -2.75
CA ALA A 189 7.06 -12.05 -4.10
C ALA A 189 6.04 -12.47 -5.17
N ILE A 190 5.47 -13.69 -5.07
CA ILE A 190 4.41 -14.15 -5.97
C ILE A 190 3.16 -13.29 -5.82
N LEU A 191 2.70 -13.05 -4.59
CA LEU A 191 1.52 -12.23 -4.30
C LEU A 191 1.71 -10.79 -4.78
N TYR A 192 2.90 -10.22 -4.56
CA TYR A 192 3.25 -8.90 -5.07
C TYR A 192 3.21 -8.86 -6.60
N SER A 193 3.79 -9.85 -7.28
CA SER A 193 3.74 -9.95 -8.74
C SER A 193 2.29 -10.08 -9.23
N TRP A 194 1.46 -10.89 -8.58
CA TRP A 194 0.06 -11.01 -8.94
C TRP A 194 -0.68 -9.67 -8.82
N GLY A 195 -0.50 -8.94 -7.72
CA GLY A 195 -1.06 -7.59 -7.54
C GLY A 195 -0.58 -6.60 -8.60
N LEU A 196 0.70 -6.67 -8.99
CA LEU A 196 1.26 -5.86 -10.08
C LEU A 196 0.58 -6.22 -11.41
N GLY A 197 0.29 -7.50 -11.62
CA GLY A 197 -0.48 -8.02 -12.76
C GLY A 197 -1.95 -7.57 -12.76
N ILE A 198 -2.48 -7.06 -11.65
CA ILE A 198 -3.85 -6.50 -11.57
C ILE A 198 -3.81 -5.00 -11.85
N LYS A 199 -2.85 -4.28 -11.27
CA LYS A 199 -2.68 -2.85 -11.50
C LYS A 199 -1.22 -2.43 -11.41
N MET A 200 -0.76 -1.72 -12.44
CA MET A 200 0.60 -1.20 -12.52
C MET A 200 0.97 -0.19 -11.41
N SER A 201 0.00 0.32 -10.64
CA SER A 201 0.25 1.19 -9.48
C SER A 201 1.18 0.54 -8.44
N LEU A 202 1.29 -0.79 -8.41
CA LEU A 202 2.26 -1.45 -7.54
C LEU A 202 3.72 -1.23 -7.97
N LEU A 203 4.00 -0.75 -9.20
CA LEU A 203 5.35 -0.32 -9.59
C LEU A 203 5.90 0.77 -8.67
N LEU A 204 5.04 1.59 -8.04
CA LEU A 204 5.43 2.64 -7.10
C LEU A 204 6.22 2.08 -5.90
N VAL A 205 5.97 0.83 -5.49
CA VAL A 205 6.68 0.19 -4.37
C VAL A 205 7.78 -0.76 -4.81
N LEU A 206 7.95 -1.00 -6.13
CA LEU A 206 8.93 -1.95 -6.66
C LEU A 206 10.37 -1.69 -6.16
N PRO A 207 10.87 -0.44 -6.09
CA PRO A 207 12.20 -0.17 -5.55
C PRO A 207 12.36 -0.64 -4.10
N ALA A 208 11.36 -0.39 -3.25
CA ALA A 208 11.35 -0.82 -1.86
C ALA A 208 11.25 -2.34 -1.72
N VAL A 209 10.41 -3.01 -2.52
CA VAL A 209 10.32 -4.48 -2.55
C VAL A 209 11.67 -5.09 -2.94
N GLY A 210 12.36 -4.52 -3.93
CA GLY A 210 13.70 -4.95 -4.33
C GLY A 210 14.71 -4.86 -3.19
N ILE A 211 14.74 -3.73 -2.47
CA ILE A 211 15.63 -3.54 -1.31
C ILE A 211 15.28 -4.50 -0.17
N VAL A 212 13.99 -4.66 0.15
CA VAL A 212 13.54 -5.60 1.19
C VAL A 212 13.97 -7.03 0.88
N LEU A 213 13.82 -7.48 -0.37
CA LEU A 213 14.26 -8.81 -0.79
C LEU A 213 15.78 -8.95 -0.78
N PHE A 214 16.51 -7.93 -1.24
CA PHE A 214 17.97 -7.91 -1.23
C PHE A 214 18.52 -8.05 0.19
N LEU A 215 18.01 -7.25 1.13
CA LEU A 215 18.47 -7.26 2.52
C LEU A 215 17.96 -8.47 3.30
N GLY A 216 16.73 -8.91 3.04
CA GLY A 216 16.09 -9.99 3.79
C GLY A 216 16.47 -11.40 3.32
N ARG A 217 16.78 -11.57 2.03
CA ARG A 217 17.05 -12.87 1.40
C ARG A 217 18.49 -13.00 0.86
N GLY A 218 19.28 -11.94 0.89
CA GLY A 218 20.61 -11.88 0.28
C GLY A 218 20.55 -11.72 -1.24
N PHE A 219 21.69 -11.44 -1.86
CA PHE A 219 21.78 -11.04 -3.27
C PHE A 219 21.27 -12.12 -4.24
N GLY A 220 21.77 -13.36 -4.10
CA GLY A 220 21.33 -14.47 -4.95
C GLY A 220 19.85 -14.83 -4.70
N GLY A 221 19.41 -14.72 -3.45
CA GLY A 221 18.03 -14.94 -3.06
C GLY A 221 17.06 -13.93 -3.69
N SER A 222 17.43 -12.65 -3.72
CA SER A 222 16.64 -11.59 -4.35
C SER A 222 16.57 -11.73 -5.87
N LEU A 223 17.67 -12.14 -6.52
CA LEU A 223 17.65 -12.41 -7.96
C LEU A 223 16.69 -13.54 -8.33
N ARG A 224 16.69 -14.64 -7.54
CA ARG A 224 15.72 -15.73 -7.74
C ARG A 224 14.27 -15.28 -7.53
N ALA A 225 14.02 -14.43 -6.54
CA ALA A 225 12.68 -13.88 -6.30
C ALA A 225 12.25 -12.94 -7.44
N ALA A 226 13.13 -12.07 -7.93
CA ALA A 226 12.87 -11.20 -9.06
C ALA A 226 12.61 -12.01 -10.34
N TRP A 227 13.38 -13.07 -10.57
CA TRP A 227 13.17 -13.98 -11.69
C TRP A 227 11.81 -14.69 -11.60
N LEU A 228 11.42 -15.16 -10.41
CA LEU A 228 10.11 -15.76 -10.18
C LEU A 228 8.97 -14.75 -10.43
N MET A 229 9.11 -13.52 -9.97
CA MET A 229 8.15 -12.46 -10.24
C MET A 229 7.98 -12.21 -11.74
N ALA A 230 9.09 -12.19 -12.49
CA ALA A 230 9.09 -12.07 -13.94
C ALA A 230 8.43 -13.28 -14.62
N GLN A 231 8.71 -14.50 -14.17
CA GLN A 231 8.06 -15.72 -14.65
C GLN A 231 6.55 -15.66 -14.46
N VAL A 232 6.06 -15.21 -13.31
CA VAL A 232 4.62 -15.00 -13.07
C VAL A 232 4.05 -14.05 -14.12
N GLN A 233 4.65 -12.88 -14.34
CA GLN A 233 4.20 -11.90 -15.35
C GLN A 233 4.21 -12.46 -16.78
N ILE A 234 5.24 -13.22 -17.13
CA ILE A 234 5.34 -13.88 -18.43
C ILE A 234 4.19 -14.87 -18.58
N VAL A 235 4.02 -15.80 -17.63
CA VAL A 235 3.01 -16.86 -17.69
C VAL A 235 1.61 -16.30 -17.82
N ILE A 236 1.24 -15.33 -16.99
CA ILE A 236 -0.08 -14.69 -17.09
C ILE A 236 -0.25 -13.88 -18.38
N GLY A 237 0.85 -13.38 -18.96
CA GLY A 237 0.83 -12.61 -20.19
C GLY A 237 0.82 -13.46 -21.48
N ILE A 238 1.16 -14.76 -21.42
CA ILE A 238 1.37 -15.62 -22.60
C ILE A 238 0.24 -15.49 -23.63
N PRO A 239 -1.06 -15.61 -23.29
CA PRO A 239 -2.13 -15.60 -24.28
C PRO A 239 -2.22 -14.30 -25.08
N PHE A 240 -1.79 -13.19 -24.48
CA PHE A 240 -1.86 -11.85 -25.08
C PHE A 240 -0.57 -11.52 -25.83
N VAL A 241 0.58 -11.90 -25.25
CA VAL A 241 1.90 -11.69 -25.86
C VAL A 241 2.04 -12.51 -27.14
N SER A 242 1.57 -13.76 -27.16
CA SER A 242 1.63 -14.62 -28.35
C SER A 242 0.80 -14.09 -29.52
N ASN A 243 -0.26 -13.32 -29.24
CA ASN A 243 -1.13 -12.75 -30.25
C ASN A 243 -0.66 -11.35 -30.71
N ASN A 244 -0.35 -10.47 -29.76
CA ASN A 244 0.13 -9.12 -30.05
C ASN A 244 0.99 -8.57 -28.87
N ALA A 245 2.25 -8.98 -28.80
CA ALA A 245 3.19 -8.55 -27.75
C ALA A 245 3.29 -7.02 -27.58
N LYS A 246 3.36 -6.28 -28.69
CA LYS A 246 3.44 -4.81 -28.66
C LYS A 246 2.15 -4.20 -28.13
N GLY A 247 0.99 -4.74 -28.55
CA GLY A 247 -0.32 -4.33 -28.08
C GLY A 247 -0.52 -4.58 -26.58
N TYR A 248 -0.16 -5.78 -26.11
CA TYR A 248 -0.21 -6.13 -24.69
C TYR A 248 0.67 -5.21 -23.84
N LEU A 249 1.97 -5.12 -24.15
CA LEU A 249 2.90 -4.31 -23.35
C LEU A 249 2.56 -2.82 -23.40
N GLY A 250 2.14 -2.31 -24.55
CA GLY A 250 1.76 -0.90 -24.72
C GLY A 250 0.49 -0.50 -23.97
N ARG A 251 -0.46 -1.44 -23.78
CA ARG A 251 -1.72 -1.20 -23.05
C ARG A 251 -1.65 -1.53 -21.58
N ALA A 252 -1.12 -2.71 -21.22
CA ALA A 252 -1.04 -3.19 -19.85
C ALA A 252 -0.14 -2.31 -18.96
N PHE A 253 0.87 -1.68 -19.55
CA PHE A 253 1.81 -0.78 -18.88
C PHE A 253 1.88 0.57 -19.62
N GLU A 254 0.73 1.19 -19.87
CA GLU A 254 0.60 2.44 -20.65
C GLU A 254 1.12 3.67 -19.87
N LEU A 255 2.46 3.86 -19.89
CA LEU A 255 3.13 4.98 -19.21
C LEU A 255 2.91 6.36 -19.87
N SER A 256 2.45 6.38 -21.12
CA SER A 256 2.18 7.61 -21.87
C SER A 256 0.80 8.21 -21.60
N ARG A 257 -0.09 7.46 -20.93
CA ARG A 257 -1.48 7.89 -20.72
C ARG A 257 -1.52 9.19 -19.93
N GLN A 258 -2.30 10.14 -20.45
CA GLN A 258 -2.58 11.39 -19.77
C GLN A 258 -4.04 11.38 -19.29
N PHE A 259 -4.23 11.51 -17.98
CA PHE A 259 -5.56 11.64 -17.40
C PHE A 259 -6.08 13.07 -17.50
N PHE A 260 -7.39 13.22 -17.60
CA PHE A 260 -8.03 14.53 -17.71
C PHE A 260 -7.91 15.30 -16.39
N PHE A 261 -7.56 16.58 -16.50
CA PHE A 261 -7.43 17.49 -15.35
C PHE A 261 -8.70 17.53 -14.49
N LYS A 262 -9.89 17.46 -15.10
CA LYS A 262 -11.17 17.46 -14.37
C LYS A 262 -11.31 16.33 -13.33
N TRP A 263 -10.61 15.21 -13.51
CA TRP A 263 -10.69 14.05 -12.63
C TRP A 263 -9.58 13.99 -11.57
N THR A 264 -8.59 14.88 -11.64
CA THR A 264 -7.46 14.85 -10.72
C THR A 264 -7.87 15.27 -9.32
N VAL A 265 -7.40 14.53 -8.31
CA VAL A 265 -7.57 14.84 -6.88
C VAL A 265 -6.39 15.66 -6.36
N ASN A 266 -5.20 15.48 -6.95
CA ASN A 266 -3.97 16.17 -6.59
C ASN A 266 -3.50 17.09 -7.73
N TRP A 267 -2.62 18.04 -7.38
CA TRP A 267 -2.08 19.06 -8.27
C TRP A 267 -3.12 19.90 -9.02
N ARG A 268 -4.39 19.97 -8.57
CA ARG A 268 -5.40 20.83 -9.21
C ARG A 268 -5.02 22.31 -9.11
N PHE A 269 -4.53 22.73 -7.94
CA PHE A 269 -4.19 24.12 -7.63
C PHE A 269 -3.10 24.73 -8.51
N VAL A 270 -2.37 23.93 -9.31
CA VAL A 270 -1.35 24.44 -10.25
C VAL A 270 -1.95 24.92 -11.58
N GLY A 271 -3.25 24.67 -11.82
CA GLY A 271 -3.94 25.01 -13.06
C GLY A 271 -3.73 23.98 -14.18
N GLU A 272 -4.71 23.90 -15.10
CA GLU A 272 -4.76 22.89 -16.17
C GLU A 272 -3.57 22.96 -17.13
N GLU A 273 -3.18 24.17 -17.54
CA GLU A 273 -2.06 24.37 -18.47
C GLU A 273 -0.74 23.81 -17.93
N THR A 274 -0.44 24.12 -16.65
CA THR A 274 0.78 23.63 -16.00
C THR A 274 0.69 22.13 -15.75
N PHE A 275 -0.47 21.64 -15.30
CA PHE A 275 -0.72 20.22 -15.07
C PHE A 275 -0.54 19.36 -16.33
N LEU A 276 -0.96 19.85 -17.49
CA LEU A 276 -0.82 19.14 -18.78
C LEU A 276 0.57 19.32 -19.42
N SER A 277 1.40 20.21 -18.88
CA SER A 277 2.70 20.51 -19.44
C SER A 277 3.72 19.36 -19.28
N LYS A 278 4.57 19.18 -20.31
CA LYS A 278 5.70 18.24 -20.25
C LYS A 278 6.74 18.62 -19.17
N PRO A 279 7.13 19.90 -19.01
CA PRO A 279 8.08 20.28 -17.96
C PRO A 279 7.61 19.89 -16.56
N PHE A 280 6.33 20.12 -16.23
CA PHE A 280 5.77 19.72 -14.93
C PHE A 280 5.82 18.21 -14.72
N SER A 281 5.44 17.43 -15.73
CA SER A 281 5.48 15.96 -15.68
C SER A 281 6.91 15.44 -15.46
N ILE A 282 7.91 16.01 -16.14
CA ILE A 282 9.32 15.64 -16.01
C ILE A 282 9.87 16.07 -14.64
N ALA A 283 9.49 17.26 -14.15
CA ALA A 283 9.88 17.73 -12.83
C ALA A 283 9.37 16.80 -11.72
N LEU A 284 8.10 16.40 -11.76
CA LEU A 284 7.52 15.43 -10.82
C LEU A 284 8.25 14.09 -10.86
N LEU A 285 8.58 13.58 -12.06
CA LEU A 285 9.35 12.34 -12.20
C LEU A 285 10.77 12.47 -11.62
N GLY A 286 11.44 13.59 -11.88
CA GLY A 286 12.76 13.88 -11.31
C GLY A 286 12.71 13.93 -9.78
N LEU A 287 11.75 14.65 -9.21
CA LEU A 287 11.53 14.73 -7.76
C LEU A 287 11.22 13.36 -7.14
N HIS A 288 10.42 12.53 -7.82
CA HIS A 288 10.16 11.16 -7.39
C HIS A 288 11.44 10.31 -7.33
N ALA A 289 12.24 10.33 -8.40
CA ALA A 289 13.50 9.60 -8.45
C ALA A 289 14.50 10.08 -7.39
N THR A 290 14.60 11.40 -7.17
CA THR A 290 15.43 11.99 -6.12
C THR A 290 14.94 11.56 -4.74
N ALA A 291 13.64 11.62 -4.45
CA ALA A 291 13.09 11.21 -3.16
C ALA A 291 13.36 9.72 -2.87
N LEU A 292 13.14 8.84 -3.86
CA LEU A 292 13.49 7.42 -3.75
C LEU A 292 14.98 7.21 -3.49
N LEU A 293 15.86 7.94 -4.18
CA LEU A 293 17.30 7.84 -4.00
C LEU A 293 17.72 8.30 -2.59
N VAL A 294 17.19 9.42 -2.12
CA VAL A 294 17.44 9.94 -0.77
C VAL A 294 17.01 8.90 0.27
N PHE A 295 15.80 8.35 0.18
CA PHE A 295 15.34 7.30 1.09
C PHE A 295 16.20 6.04 1.00
N ALA A 296 16.54 5.58 -0.21
CA ALA A 296 17.37 4.40 -0.42
C ALA A 296 18.73 4.54 0.28
N LEU A 297 19.42 5.68 0.06
CA LEU A 297 20.76 5.91 0.58
C LEU A 297 20.80 6.22 2.08
N THR A 298 19.78 6.91 2.60
CA THR A 298 19.82 7.43 3.97
C THR A 298 18.98 6.63 4.96
N ARG A 299 18.02 5.82 4.49
CA ARG A 299 17.09 5.06 5.34
C ARG A 299 17.04 3.58 4.98
N TRP A 300 16.74 3.24 3.73
CA TRP A 300 16.44 1.84 3.39
C TRP A 300 17.70 0.95 3.36
N LEU A 301 18.86 1.44 2.92
CA LEU A 301 20.10 0.64 2.91
C LEU A 301 20.85 0.65 4.26
N THR A 302 20.37 1.37 5.27
CA THR A 302 21.00 1.42 6.60
C THR A 302 21.21 0.06 7.27
N PRO A 303 20.37 -0.99 7.09
CA PRO A 303 20.63 -2.30 7.70
C PRO A 303 21.94 -2.97 7.24
N THR A 304 22.49 -2.52 6.09
CA THR A 304 23.80 -2.97 5.59
C THR A 304 24.96 -2.45 6.42
N GLN A 305 24.78 -1.34 7.15
CA GLN A 305 25.83 -0.61 7.86
C GLN A 305 27.05 -0.28 6.98
N ARG A 306 26.81 -0.13 5.66
CA ARG A 306 27.82 0.12 4.64
C ARG A 306 27.33 1.17 3.66
N PRO A 307 28.21 2.05 3.15
CA PRO A 307 27.83 2.97 2.08
C PRO A 307 27.59 2.20 0.78
N LEU A 308 26.69 2.71 -0.07
CA LEU A 308 26.35 2.11 -1.36
C LEU A 308 27.60 1.89 -2.26
N SER A 309 28.58 2.79 -2.18
CA SER A 309 29.85 2.70 -2.93
C SER A 309 30.63 1.41 -2.66
N SER A 310 30.48 0.82 -1.47
CA SER A 310 31.12 -0.46 -1.12
C SER A 310 30.35 -1.68 -1.63
N LEU A 311 29.04 -1.54 -1.88
CA LEU A 311 28.17 -2.62 -2.33
C LEU A 311 28.18 -2.76 -3.86
N LEU A 312 28.18 -1.62 -4.57
CA LEU A 312 28.05 -1.55 -6.02
C LEU A 312 29.06 -2.39 -6.80
N PRO A 313 30.38 -2.38 -6.51
CA PRO A 313 31.36 -3.11 -7.32
C PRO A 313 31.10 -4.62 -7.37
N ALA A 314 30.66 -5.22 -6.26
CA ALA A 314 30.32 -6.65 -6.22
C ALA A 314 29.02 -6.94 -6.97
N MET A 315 27.98 -6.11 -6.74
CA MET A 315 26.67 -6.26 -7.38
C MET A 315 26.76 -6.15 -8.91
N LEU A 316 27.55 -5.19 -9.42
CA LEU A 316 27.79 -5.02 -10.86
C LEU A 316 28.52 -6.21 -11.49
N ARG A 317 29.29 -6.97 -10.70
CA ARG A 317 29.94 -8.22 -11.12
C ARG A 317 29.04 -9.45 -10.94
N GLY A 318 27.77 -9.27 -10.55
CA GLY A 318 26.84 -10.36 -10.28
C GLY A 318 27.20 -11.18 -9.04
N LYS A 319 27.96 -10.62 -8.10
CA LYS A 319 28.38 -11.29 -6.85
C LYS A 319 27.71 -10.64 -5.65
N SER A 320 27.51 -11.42 -4.58
CA SER A 320 27.04 -10.84 -3.32
C SER A 320 28.10 -9.89 -2.75
N PRO A 321 27.71 -8.68 -2.28
CA PRO A 321 28.60 -7.77 -1.57
C PRO A 321 28.88 -8.19 -0.12
N PHE A 322 28.30 -9.31 0.32
CA PHE A 322 28.38 -9.81 1.68
C PHE A 322 28.84 -11.28 1.69
N SER A 323 29.58 -11.66 2.72
CA SER A 323 29.76 -13.07 3.11
C SER A 323 28.47 -13.64 3.69
N ALA A 324 28.36 -14.97 3.78
CA ALA A 324 27.15 -15.63 4.30
C ALA A 324 26.79 -15.19 5.74
N LEU A 325 27.80 -14.94 6.59
CA LEU A 325 27.58 -14.44 7.95
C LEU A 325 27.05 -13.00 7.94
N GLU A 326 27.60 -12.14 7.09
CA GLU A 326 27.15 -10.75 6.94
C GLU A 326 25.73 -10.69 6.37
N GLU A 327 25.38 -11.52 5.39
CA GLU A 327 24.00 -11.62 4.88
C GLU A 327 23.02 -11.98 6.00
N ALA A 328 23.35 -12.96 6.84
CA ALA A 328 22.51 -13.34 7.98
C ALA A 328 22.35 -12.20 8.99
N GLN A 329 23.42 -11.44 9.25
CA GLN A 329 23.39 -10.26 10.12
C GLN A 329 22.52 -9.14 9.53
N VAL A 330 22.68 -8.82 8.24
CA VAL A 330 21.84 -7.82 7.56
C VAL A 330 20.37 -8.25 7.59
N ALA A 331 20.08 -9.50 7.23
CA ALA A 331 18.72 -10.05 7.27
C ALA A 331 18.11 -10.03 8.67
N SER A 332 18.91 -10.15 9.74
CA SER A 332 18.41 -10.03 11.12
C SER A 332 17.88 -8.63 11.47
N ARG A 333 18.41 -7.58 10.81
CA ARG A 333 18.00 -6.17 10.99
C ARG A 333 16.79 -5.79 10.13
N VAL A 334 16.42 -6.61 9.16
CA VAL A 334 15.17 -6.46 8.37
C VAL A 334 14.00 -6.95 9.22
N THR A 335 13.46 -6.04 10.04
CA THR A 335 12.33 -6.30 10.95
C THR A 335 10.97 -6.09 10.26
N PRO A 336 9.86 -6.62 10.81
CA PRO A 336 8.53 -6.36 10.28
C PRO A 336 8.17 -4.87 10.18
N ARG A 337 8.64 -4.08 11.16
CA ARG A 337 8.49 -2.62 11.17
C ARG A 337 9.23 -1.99 9.97
N TYR A 338 10.50 -2.35 9.78
CA TYR A 338 11.30 -1.86 8.65
C TYR A 338 10.64 -2.19 7.29
N ILE A 339 10.15 -3.42 7.12
CA ILE A 339 9.49 -3.87 5.88
C ILE A 339 8.27 -3.00 5.58
N LEU A 340 7.39 -2.82 6.57
CA LEU A 340 6.16 -2.04 6.42
C LEU A 340 6.49 -0.57 6.13
N THR A 341 7.41 0.03 6.88
CA THR A 341 7.83 1.44 6.69
C THR A 341 8.44 1.66 5.30
N THR A 342 9.35 0.78 4.87
CA THR A 342 10.07 0.89 3.59
C THR A 342 9.09 0.81 2.41
N ILE A 343 8.17 -0.17 2.41
CA ILE A 343 7.21 -0.35 1.31
C ILE A 343 6.17 0.78 1.30
N LEU A 344 5.61 1.17 2.46
CA LEU A 344 4.60 2.23 2.50
C LEU A 344 5.18 3.62 2.20
N SER A 345 6.42 3.91 2.61
CA SER A 345 7.08 5.18 2.25
C SER A 345 7.31 5.29 0.74
N ALA A 346 7.71 4.21 0.07
CA ALA A 346 7.78 4.18 -1.40
C ALA A 346 6.42 4.45 -2.06
N ASN A 347 5.36 3.82 -1.53
CA ASN A 347 4.00 4.00 -2.03
C ASN A 347 3.55 5.48 -1.94
N VAL A 348 3.69 6.10 -0.75
CA VAL A 348 3.28 7.50 -0.56
C VAL A 348 4.14 8.46 -1.38
N MET A 349 5.45 8.22 -1.53
CA MET A 349 6.29 9.00 -2.44
C MET A 349 5.81 8.88 -3.90
N GLY A 350 5.44 7.68 -4.33
CA GLY A 350 4.87 7.45 -5.66
C GLY A 350 3.58 8.22 -5.90
N LEU A 351 2.66 8.21 -4.92
CA LEU A 351 1.41 8.95 -5.01
C LEU A 351 1.63 10.47 -4.94
N LEU A 352 2.53 10.93 -4.07
CA LEU A 352 2.86 12.36 -3.93
C LEU A 352 3.29 12.97 -5.26
N PHE A 353 4.20 12.29 -5.96
CA PHE A 353 4.75 12.78 -7.23
C PHE A 353 4.00 12.26 -8.47
N ALA A 354 2.91 11.50 -8.30
CA ALA A 354 2.05 11.16 -9.42
C ALA A 354 1.38 12.43 -9.93
N ARG A 355 1.48 12.70 -11.24
CA ARG A 355 0.86 13.88 -11.83
C ARG A 355 -0.66 13.90 -11.66
N SER A 356 -1.31 12.74 -11.80
CA SER A 356 -2.75 12.63 -11.63
C SER A 356 -3.11 11.44 -10.76
N LEU A 357 -3.95 11.71 -9.76
CA LEU A 357 -4.60 10.72 -8.92
C LEU A 357 -6.11 10.86 -9.07
N HIS A 358 -6.78 9.73 -9.21
CA HIS A 358 -8.23 9.64 -9.09
C HIS A 358 -8.63 9.06 -7.73
N TYR A 359 -9.90 9.18 -7.35
CA TYR A 359 -10.38 8.77 -6.03
C TYR A 359 -10.11 7.31 -5.66
N GLN A 360 -10.02 6.39 -6.63
CA GLN A 360 -9.69 4.98 -6.37
C GLN A 360 -8.27 4.78 -5.80
N PHE A 361 -7.34 5.69 -6.06
CA PHE A 361 -5.98 5.62 -5.51
C PHE A 361 -5.95 5.78 -3.99
N TYR A 362 -7.04 6.24 -3.38
CA TYR A 362 -7.15 6.30 -1.94
C TYR A 362 -7.01 4.92 -1.27
N ALA A 363 -7.32 3.83 -1.97
CA ALA A 363 -7.10 2.46 -1.48
C ALA A 363 -5.63 2.17 -1.15
N TYR A 364 -4.68 2.82 -1.84
CA TYR A 364 -3.26 2.68 -1.54
C TYR A 364 -2.81 3.61 -0.40
N LEU A 365 -3.56 4.67 -0.09
CA LEU A 365 -3.12 5.74 0.80
C LEU A 365 -3.75 5.68 2.20
N ALA A 366 -5.06 5.42 2.28
CA ALA A 366 -5.86 5.50 3.50
C ALA A 366 -5.24 4.72 4.67
N TRP A 367 -4.79 3.49 4.41
CA TRP A 367 -4.14 2.63 5.39
C TRP A 367 -2.61 2.80 5.46
N SER A 368 -2.00 3.57 4.56
CA SER A 368 -0.58 3.91 4.64
C SER A 368 -0.33 5.05 5.62
N THR A 369 -1.18 6.08 5.56
CA THR A 369 -1.04 7.34 6.29
C THR A 369 -0.97 7.19 7.82
N PRO A 370 -1.92 6.52 8.52
CA PRO A 370 -1.91 6.48 9.98
C PRO A 370 -0.68 5.76 10.54
N TYR A 371 -0.24 4.67 9.90
CA TYR A 371 1.01 4.00 10.27
C TYR A 371 2.24 4.89 10.09
N LEU A 372 2.42 5.51 8.93
CA LEU A 372 3.62 6.30 8.65
C LEU A 372 3.71 7.54 9.54
N LEU A 373 2.58 8.23 9.77
CA LEU A 373 2.53 9.38 10.67
C LEU A 373 2.85 8.95 12.12
N TRP A 374 2.26 7.87 12.61
CA TRP A 374 2.61 7.33 13.93
C TRP A 374 4.07 6.90 14.00
N ARG A 375 4.55 6.17 12.98
CA ARG A 375 5.93 5.66 12.91
C ARG A 375 6.93 6.80 12.90
N SER A 376 6.61 7.94 12.31
CA SER A 376 7.49 9.11 12.31
C SER A 376 7.74 9.73 13.69
N GLY A 377 7.00 9.29 14.72
CA GLY A 377 7.11 9.80 16.08
C GLY A 377 6.29 11.07 16.33
N LEU A 378 5.42 11.45 15.39
CA LEU A 378 4.50 12.56 15.60
C LEU A 378 3.55 12.28 16.79
N PRO A 379 3.22 13.31 17.58
CA PRO A 379 2.24 13.17 18.66
C PRO A 379 0.89 12.66 18.12
N PHE A 380 0.20 11.83 18.91
CA PHE A 380 -1.03 11.17 18.44
C PHE A 380 -2.09 12.15 17.92
N TYR A 381 -2.26 13.32 18.53
CA TYR A 381 -3.22 14.32 18.07
C TYR A 381 -2.89 14.85 16.67
N VAL A 382 -1.60 15.01 16.34
CA VAL A 382 -1.16 15.42 14.98
C VAL A 382 -1.49 14.32 13.97
N VAL A 383 -1.28 13.04 14.33
CA VAL A 383 -1.64 11.90 13.48
C VAL A 383 -3.13 11.94 13.13
N TYR A 384 -4.01 12.18 14.11
CA TYR A 384 -5.46 12.23 13.90
C TYR A 384 -5.88 13.44 13.06
N ILE A 385 -5.30 14.62 13.31
CA ILE A 385 -5.59 15.84 12.54
C ILE A 385 -5.21 15.65 11.07
N LEU A 386 -4.00 15.14 10.79
CA LEU A 386 -3.54 14.92 9.43
C LEU A 386 -4.33 13.80 8.74
N TRP A 387 -4.70 12.74 9.46
CA TRP A 387 -5.58 11.69 8.94
C TRP A 387 -6.96 12.26 8.59
N ALA A 388 -7.56 13.08 9.45
CA ALA A 388 -8.86 13.69 9.21
C ALA A 388 -8.83 14.69 8.04
N ALA A 389 -7.77 15.50 7.94
CA ALA A 389 -7.56 16.40 6.81
C ALA A 389 -7.44 15.62 5.48
N GLN A 390 -6.72 14.49 5.49
CA GLN A 390 -6.63 13.61 4.34
C GLN A 390 -7.99 13.01 3.97
N GLU A 391 -8.71 12.43 4.93
CA GLU A 391 -10.03 11.85 4.69
C GLU A 391 -10.99 12.91 4.12
N TRP A 392 -11.04 14.11 4.70
CA TRP A 392 -11.84 15.21 4.18
C TRP A 392 -11.48 15.55 2.72
N ALA A 393 -10.19 15.77 2.44
CA ALA A 393 -9.74 16.23 1.13
C ALA A 393 -10.05 15.20 0.02
N TRP A 394 -9.94 13.91 0.32
CA TRP A 394 -10.31 12.84 -0.62
C TRP A 394 -11.83 12.61 -0.73
N ASN A 395 -12.65 13.20 0.14
CA ASN A 395 -14.12 13.15 0.03
C ASN A 395 -14.72 14.34 -0.74
N VAL A 396 -13.99 15.45 -0.93
CA VAL A 396 -14.44 16.58 -1.75
C VAL A 396 -14.54 16.15 -3.23
N TYR A 397 -15.71 16.28 -3.84
CA TYR A 397 -15.98 15.93 -5.24
C TYR A 397 -16.91 16.96 -5.93
N PRO A 398 -16.54 17.50 -7.10
CA PRO A 398 -15.19 17.44 -7.70
C PRO A 398 -14.16 18.09 -6.76
N SER A 399 -12.90 17.72 -6.91
CA SER A 399 -11.82 18.34 -6.11
C SER A 399 -11.76 19.85 -6.38
N THR A 400 -11.42 20.60 -5.34
CA THR A 400 -11.10 22.03 -5.36
C THR A 400 -9.59 22.25 -5.19
N ASP A 401 -9.10 23.45 -5.46
CA ASP A 401 -7.70 23.82 -5.24
C ASP A 401 -7.28 23.55 -3.78
N LEU A 402 -8.08 24.01 -2.82
CA LEU A 402 -7.84 23.78 -1.39
C LEU A 402 -7.80 22.28 -1.04
N SER A 403 -8.76 21.48 -1.51
CA SER A 403 -8.73 20.03 -1.24
C SER A 403 -7.49 19.37 -1.86
N SER A 404 -7.09 19.81 -3.06
CA SER A 404 -5.91 19.28 -3.73
C SER A 404 -4.61 19.68 -3.03
N GLU A 405 -4.52 20.91 -2.52
CA GLU A 405 -3.39 21.36 -1.71
C GLU A 405 -3.26 20.52 -0.45
N VAL A 406 -4.37 20.24 0.24
CA VAL A 406 -4.37 19.39 1.43
C VAL A 406 -3.93 17.96 1.10
N VAL A 407 -4.40 17.37 -0.01
CA VAL A 407 -3.96 16.03 -0.45
C VAL A 407 -2.45 15.97 -0.67
N VAL A 408 -1.89 16.96 -1.39
CA VAL A 408 -0.44 17.02 -1.64
C VAL A 408 0.32 17.32 -0.35
N GLY A 409 -0.15 18.27 0.45
CA GLY A 409 0.48 18.71 1.70
C GLY A 409 0.57 17.61 2.74
N VAL A 410 -0.50 16.85 2.98
CA VAL A 410 -0.47 15.73 3.94
C VAL A 410 0.45 14.61 3.46
N MET A 411 0.47 14.29 2.17
CA MET A 411 1.43 13.31 1.62
C MET A 411 2.88 13.80 1.78
N ALA A 412 3.16 15.07 1.50
CA ALA A 412 4.49 15.67 1.67
C ALA A 412 4.94 15.65 3.13
N VAL A 413 4.07 16.04 4.07
CA VAL A 413 4.32 15.95 5.52
C VAL A 413 4.57 14.50 5.93
N THR A 414 3.77 13.55 5.42
CA THR A 414 3.96 12.12 5.73
C THR A 414 5.33 11.62 5.27
N VAL A 415 5.76 11.97 4.06
CA VAL A 415 7.10 11.59 3.53
C VAL A 415 8.20 12.24 4.36
N ALA A 416 8.14 13.55 4.59
CA ALA A 416 9.16 14.28 5.34
C ALA A 416 9.27 13.80 6.79
N ALA A 417 8.14 13.66 7.49
CA ALA A 417 8.10 13.15 8.86
C ALA A 417 8.64 11.71 8.92
N THR A 418 8.24 10.84 7.99
CA THR A 418 8.78 9.46 7.93
C THR A 418 10.30 9.48 7.75
N TRP A 419 10.83 10.33 6.87
CA TRP A 419 12.27 10.45 6.67
C TRP A 419 13.00 10.91 7.95
N LEU A 420 12.45 11.87 8.69
CA LEU A 420 13.05 12.34 9.95
C LEU A 420 12.96 11.25 11.04
N GLY A 421 11.79 10.66 11.24
CA GLY A 421 11.51 9.72 12.33
C GLY A 421 12.07 8.31 12.15
N THR A 422 12.70 8.00 11.01
CA THR A 422 13.29 6.69 10.71
C THR A 422 14.81 6.70 10.63
N ALA A 423 15.45 7.80 11.04
CA ALA A 423 16.91 7.91 11.05
C ALA A 423 17.61 6.88 11.96
N ASP A 424 16.88 6.31 12.92
CA ASP A 424 17.33 5.29 13.86
C ASP A 424 17.23 3.84 13.31
N GLU A 425 16.55 3.62 12.17
CA GLU A 425 16.37 2.27 11.64
C GLU A 425 17.72 1.66 11.21
N GLY A 426 18.01 0.44 11.66
CA GLY A 426 19.24 -0.27 11.33
C GLY A 426 20.44 0.03 12.23
N ALA A 427 20.34 1.02 13.13
CA ALA A 427 21.34 1.22 14.18
C ALA A 427 21.35 0.01 15.15
N PRO A 428 22.53 -0.43 15.63
CA PRO A 428 22.59 -1.45 16.68
C PRO A 428 21.80 -0.95 17.89
N ALA A 429 21.03 -1.83 18.53
CA ALA A 429 20.51 -1.51 19.86
C ALA A 429 21.71 -1.20 20.77
N GLU A 430 21.76 0.00 21.35
CA GLU A 430 22.71 0.27 22.42
C GLU A 430 22.50 -0.80 23.50
N LYS A 431 23.58 -1.52 23.84
CA LYS A 431 23.53 -2.39 25.02
C LYS A 431 23.16 -1.49 26.19
N PRO A 432 22.12 -1.83 26.99
CA PRO A 432 21.83 -1.05 28.18
C PRO A 432 23.12 -1.02 29.01
N GLU A 433 23.61 0.18 29.33
CA GLU A 433 24.75 0.34 30.24
C GLU A 433 24.44 -0.51 31.46
N SER A 434 25.30 -1.50 31.72
CA SER A 434 25.28 -2.20 32.98
C SER A 434 25.49 -1.13 34.04
N LYS A 435 24.41 -0.71 34.71
CA LYS A 435 24.51 0.06 35.94
C LYS A 435 25.44 -0.77 36.83
N LYS A 436 26.70 -0.34 36.95
CA LYS A 436 27.63 -0.87 37.94
C LYS A 436 26.92 -0.71 39.28
N ARG A 437 26.60 -1.85 39.88
CA ARG A 437 26.12 -1.91 41.27
C ARG A 437 27.24 -1.49 42.19
#